data_AF-A0A356BHC3-F1
#
_entry.id   AF-A0A356BHC3-F1
#
_cell.length_a   1.000
_cell.length_b   1.000
_cell.length_c   1.000
_cell.angle_alpha   90.00
_cell.angle_beta   90.00
_cell.angle_gamma   90.00
#
_symmetry.space_group_name_H-M   'P 1'
#
loop_
_entity.id
_entity.type
_entity.pdbx_description
1 polymer ?
#
loop_
_entity_poly.entity_id
_entity_poly.type
_entity_poly.pdbx_seq_one_letter_code
_entity_poly.pdbx_strand_id
1 'polypeptide(L)'
;MARWLLSLILIFAALASGTESLANTKTETVLSDPAVNTVTSVGVQPSVEDGPYAFFSDSEQQLQIKWLCETGVVEKTQPITEAIAPVCAYPREITLHHNQTLEPLLRYQTDTVAVISDIHGQYDLMKKLLSAHAVVNADANWSFGQGHLVVIGDVMDRGDKVTEILWWLYQLEQQAEAAGGKVHLLLGNHE
;
A
#
# COMPACT_ATOMS: atom_id res chain seq x y z
N MET A 1 22.72 28.62 29.83
CA MET A 1 22.05 27.57 30.64
C MET A 1 20.55 27.67 30.38
N ALA A 2 20.02 26.85 29.46
CA ALA A 2 18.59 26.82 29.14
C ALA A 2 18.11 25.38 29.34
N ARG A 3 17.14 25.21 30.25
CA ARG A 3 16.57 23.93 30.68
C ARG A 3 15.51 23.51 29.67
N TRP A 4 15.67 22.34 29.06
CA TRP A 4 14.60 21.66 28.32
C TRP A 4 13.83 20.76 29.28
N LEU A 5 12.54 21.06 29.47
CA LEU A 5 11.58 20.20 30.16
C LEU A 5 10.97 19.25 29.13
N LEU A 6 11.36 17.97 29.17
CA LEU A 6 10.59 16.90 28.54
C LEU A 6 9.34 16.65 29.39
N SER A 7 8.16 16.78 28.77
CA SER A 7 6.92 16.20 29.31
C SER A 7 6.69 14.84 28.66
N LEU A 8 6.87 13.79 29.46
CA LEU A 8 6.50 12.41 29.13
C LEU A 8 5.03 12.25 29.53
N ILE A 9 4.13 12.00 28.57
CA ILE A 9 2.75 11.62 28.86
C ILE A 9 2.69 10.09 28.89
N LEU A 10 2.56 9.54 30.10
CA LEU A 10 2.25 8.13 30.35
C LEU A 10 0.72 7.98 30.39
N ILE A 11 0.15 7.24 29.43
CA ILE A 11 -1.24 6.81 29.48
C ILE A 11 -1.28 5.44 30.17
N PHE A 12 -1.87 5.38 31.36
CA PHE A 12 -2.24 4.14 32.03
C PHE A 12 -3.60 3.66 31.48
N ALA A 13 -3.63 2.49 30.86
CA ALA A 13 -4.88 1.76 30.62
C ALA A 13 -5.25 0.99 31.89
N ALA A 14 -6.39 1.35 32.49
CA ALA A 14 -6.97 0.64 33.61
C ALA A 14 -7.62 -0.68 33.13
N LEU A 15 -7.09 -1.80 33.59
CA LEU A 15 -7.74 -3.11 33.54
C LEU A 15 -8.87 -3.13 34.58
N ALA A 16 -10.12 -3.15 34.12
CA ALA A 16 -11.26 -3.53 34.93
C ALA A 16 -11.67 -4.96 34.58
N SER A 17 -11.29 -5.90 35.44
CA SER A 17 -11.80 -7.27 35.46
C SER A 17 -13.19 -7.26 36.10
N GLY A 18 -14.22 -7.58 35.31
CA GLY A 18 -15.58 -7.81 35.77
C GLY A 18 -16.08 -9.14 35.24
N THR A 19 -16.02 -10.17 36.08
CA THR A 19 -16.66 -11.47 35.88
C THR A 19 -18.10 -11.40 36.38
N GLU A 20 -19.10 -11.64 35.54
CA GLU A 20 -20.37 -12.20 36.01
C GLU A 20 -20.94 -13.19 34.99
N SER A 21 -21.05 -14.42 35.47
CA SER A 21 -21.73 -15.57 34.87
C SER A 21 -23.17 -15.56 35.38
N LEU A 22 -24.15 -15.61 34.46
CA LEU A 22 -25.47 -16.15 34.77
C LEU A 22 -26.03 -16.87 33.54
N ALA A 23 -25.98 -18.19 33.60
CA ALA A 23 -26.80 -19.08 32.80
C ALA A 23 -28.28 -18.87 33.14
N ASN A 24 -29.16 -18.86 32.15
CA ASN A 24 -30.54 -19.23 32.36
C ASN A 24 -31.13 -19.95 31.14
N THR A 25 -31.44 -21.22 31.35
CA THR A 25 -32.18 -22.12 30.47
C THR A 25 -33.63 -21.68 30.40
N LYS A 26 -34.24 -21.66 29.19
CA LYS A 26 -35.68 -21.90 29.04
C LYS A 26 -36.03 -22.51 27.67
N THR A 27 -36.64 -23.67 27.82
CA THR A 27 -37.34 -24.64 26.98
C THR A 27 -38.09 -24.15 25.73
N GLU A 28 -37.96 -24.98 24.68
CA GLU A 28 -38.74 -25.24 23.47
C GLU A 28 -40.05 -24.49 23.18
N THR A 29 -40.22 -24.12 21.90
CA THR A 29 -41.47 -24.44 21.18
C THR A 29 -41.19 -24.59 19.69
N VAL A 30 -41.45 -25.80 19.18
CA VAL A 30 -41.41 -26.18 17.76
C VAL A 30 -42.66 -25.63 17.07
N LEU A 31 -42.47 -24.80 16.05
CA LEU A 31 -43.50 -24.49 15.05
C LEU A 31 -42.88 -24.69 13.66
N SER A 32 -43.44 -25.66 12.96
CA SER A 32 -43.13 -26.04 11.58
C SER A 32 -43.72 -25.01 10.61
N ASP A 33 -42.88 -24.43 9.74
CA ASP A 33 -43.32 -23.67 8.57
C ASP A 33 -42.75 -24.26 7.27
N PRO A 34 -43.51 -24.18 6.15
CA PRO A 34 -43.27 -24.99 4.96
C PRO A 34 -42.25 -24.36 4.00
N ALA A 35 -41.42 -25.23 3.41
CA ALA A 35 -40.67 -25.04 2.15
C ALA A 35 -40.10 -23.63 1.88
N VAL A 36 -39.01 -23.27 2.57
CA VAL A 36 -38.09 -22.25 2.07
C VAL A 36 -37.32 -22.86 0.91
N ASN A 37 -37.61 -22.41 -0.31
CA ASN A 37 -36.74 -22.61 -1.47
C ASN A 37 -35.37 -21.99 -1.16
N THR A 38 -34.40 -22.82 -0.80
CA THR A 38 -33.00 -22.42 -0.74
C THR A 38 -32.54 -22.10 -2.16
N VAL A 39 -32.61 -20.83 -2.53
CA VAL A 39 -31.79 -20.28 -3.60
C VAL A 39 -30.36 -20.35 -3.06
N THR A 40 -29.61 -21.35 -3.50
CA THR A 40 -28.16 -21.36 -3.36
C THR A 40 -27.64 -20.16 -4.12
N SER A 41 -27.40 -19.06 -3.40
CA SER A 41 -26.54 -18.00 -3.90
C SER A 41 -25.18 -18.63 -4.12
N VAL A 42 -24.85 -18.92 -5.39
CA VAL A 42 -23.46 -19.12 -5.79
C VAL A 42 -22.76 -17.85 -5.36
N GLY A 43 -21.99 -17.92 -4.28
CA GLY A 43 -21.21 -16.79 -3.81
C GLY A 43 -20.32 -16.37 -4.97
N VAL A 44 -20.57 -15.17 -5.50
CA VAL A 44 -19.65 -14.52 -6.42
C VAL A 44 -18.38 -14.32 -5.61
N GLN A 45 -17.40 -15.21 -5.81
CA GLN A 45 -16.06 -14.96 -5.31
C GLN A 45 -15.62 -13.66 -5.97
N PRO A 46 -15.20 -12.65 -5.20
CA PRO A 46 -14.66 -11.45 -5.80
C PRO A 46 -13.51 -11.86 -6.71
N SER A 47 -13.57 -11.41 -7.95
CA SER A 47 -12.46 -11.51 -8.88
C SER A 47 -11.27 -10.77 -8.28
N VAL A 48 -10.13 -11.46 -8.19
CA VAL A 48 -8.88 -10.88 -7.70
C VAL A 48 -8.10 -10.41 -8.92
N GLU A 49 -7.74 -9.13 -8.93
CA GLU A 49 -6.78 -8.58 -9.88
C GLU A 49 -5.49 -8.18 -9.15
N ASP A 50 -4.34 -8.43 -9.77
CA ASP A 50 -3.03 -8.10 -9.20
C ASP A 50 -1.96 -7.93 -10.30
N GLY A 51 -0.85 -7.28 -9.97
CA GLY A 51 0.25 -6.96 -10.87
C GLY A 51 0.30 -5.48 -11.28
N PRO A 52 1.19 -5.11 -12.22
CA PRO A 52 2.13 -6.00 -12.92
C PRO A 52 3.26 -6.53 -12.04
N TYR A 53 3.65 -7.78 -12.28
CA TYR A 53 4.91 -8.36 -11.82
C TYR A 53 5.91 -8.35 -12.97
N ALA A 54 7.01 -7.60 -12.84
CA ALA A 54 8.01 -7.44 -13.90
C ALA A 54 9.32 -8.12 -13.53
N PHE A 55 9.83 -8.97 -14.43
CA PHE A 55 11.06 -9.73 -14.26
C PHE A 55 12.03 -9.40 -15.39
N PHE A 56 13.27 -9.04 -15.04
CA PHE A 56 14.31 -8.87 -16.04
C PHE A 56 14.69 -10.23 -16.66
N SER A 57 14.89 -10.24 -17.97
CA SER A 57 15.57 -11.35 -18.66
C SER A 57 17.03 -11.46 -18.23
N ASP A 58 17.69 -12.60 -18.50
CA ASP A 58 19.13 -12.79 -18.23
C ASP A 58 20.04 -11.72 -18.86
N SER A 59 19.64 -11.12 -19.99
CA SER A 59 20.38 -10.05 -20.64
C SER A 59 20.10 -8.65 -20.07
N GLU A 60 19.13 -8.56 -19.16
CA GLU A 60 18.56 -7.33 -18.61
C GLU A 60 18.03 -6.34 -19.66
N GLN A 61 17.90 -6.72 -20.94
CA GLN A 61 17.39 -5.86 -22.01
C GLN A 61 15.88 -5.98 -22.22
N GLN A 62 15.26 -7.00 -21.63
CA GLN A 62 13.82 -7.27 -21.74
C GLN A 62 13.20 -7.52 -20.37
N LEU A 63 11.90 -7.25 -20.29
CA LEU A 63 11.03 -7.60 -19.18
C LEU A 63 10.08 -8.71 -19.61
N GLN A 64 9.92 -9.71 -18.74
CA GLN A 64 8.75 -10.58 -18.72
C GLN A 64 7.78 -10.03 -17.68
N ILE A 65 6.57 -9.70 -18.09
CA ILE A 65 5.59 -9.02 -17.24
C ILE A 65 4.33 -9.88 -17.13
N LYS A 66 3.82 -10.04 -15.91
CA LYS A 66 2.63 -10.84 -15.62
C LYS A 66 1.59 -10.03 -14.88
N TRP A 67 0.33 -10.22 -15.24
CA TRP A 67 -0.83 -9.70 -14.53
C TRP A 67 -1.77 -10.85 -14.20
N LEU A 68 -2.38 -10.82 -13.02
CA LEU A 68 -3.53 -11.62 -12.70
C LEU A 68 -4.76 -10.74 -12.93
N CYS A 69 -5.53 -10.99 -13.99
CA CYS A 69 -6.78 -10.28 -14.25
C CYS A 69 -7.97 -11.20 -13.97
N GLU A 70 -9.19 -10.65 -13.95
CA GLU A 70 -10.40 -11.47 -13.75
C GLU A 70 -10.53 -12.61 -14.77
N THR A 71 -10.01 -12.41 -15.98
CA THR A 71 -10.02 -13.37 -17.08
C THR A 71 -8.92 -14.42 -17.02
N GLY A 72 -8.03 -14.34 -16.03
CA GLY A 72 -6.85 -15.18 -15.88
C GLY A 72 -5.53 -14.42 -16.04
N VAL A 73 -4.45 -15.17 -16.20
CA VAL A 73 -3.10 -14.60 -16.28
C VAL A 73 -2.85 -14.02 -17.68
N VAL A 74 -2.41 -12.77 -17.72
CA VAL A 74 -1.90 -12.10 -18.92
C VAL A 74 -0.38 -12.00 -18.82
N GLU A 75 0.34 -12.37 -19.88
CA GLU A 75 1.80 -12.26 -19.94
C GLU A 75 2.22 -11.43 -21.16
N LYS A 76 3.24 -10.59 -20.98
CA LYS A 76 3.83 -9.79 -22.05
C LYS A 76 5.35 -9.77 -21.89
N THR A 77 6.06 -9.86 -23.01
CA THR A 77 7.49 -9.57 -23.06
C THR A 77 7.71 -8.27 -23.83
N GLN A 78 8.52 -7.36 -23.29
CA GLN A 78 8.86 -6.11 -23.95
C GLN A 78 10.29 -5.64 -23.61
N PRO A 79 10.92 -4.78 -24.43
CA PRO A 79 12.18 -4.13 -24.08
C PRO A 79 12.05 -3.27 -22.81
N ILE A 80 13.12 -3.15 -22.02
CA ILE A 80 13.14 -2.29 -20.82
C ILE A 80 12.93 -0.79 -21.12
N THR A 81 13.16 -0.38 -22.38
CA THR A 81 12.98 0.99 -22.85
C THR A 81 11.51 1.35 -23.10
N GLU A 82 10.61 0.37 -23.15
CA GLU A 82 9.18 0.58 -23.35
C GLU A 82 8.47 0.68 -22.00
N ALA A 83 7.58 1.67 -21.88
CA ALA A 83 6.73 1.78 -20.71
C ALA A 83 5.75 0.59 -20.60
N ILE A 84 5.47 0.16 -19.38
CA ILE A 84 4.49 -0.88 -19.10
C ILE A 84 3.10 -0.23 -19.11
N ALA A 85 2.32 -0.51 -20.15
CA ALA A 85 0.94 -0.03 -20.24
C ALA A 85 0.02 -0.73 -19.21
N PRO A 86 -1.00 -0.04 -18.68
CA PRO A 86 -2.01 -0.65 -17.82
C PRO A 86 -2.74 -1.80 -18.53
N VAL A 87 -2.99 -2.90 -17.79
CA VAL A 87 -3.81 -4.03 -18.25
C VAL A 87 -4.98 -4.25 -17.29
N CYS A 88 -4.67 -4.58 -16.03
CA CYS A 88 -5.61 -4.71 -14.91
C CYS A 88 -4.87 -4.40 -13.58
N ALA A 89 -5.59 -4.33 -12.46
CA ALA A 89 -5.09 -3.93 -11.14
C ALA A 89 -4.51 -2.50 -11.07
N TYR A 90 -3.28 -2.28 -11.55
CA TYR A 90 -2.62 -0.98 -11.50
C TYR A 90 -3.00 -0.09 -12.71
N PRO A 91 -3.64 1.08 -12.52
CA PRO A 91 -4.28 1.82 -13.61
C PRO A 91 -3.35 2.82 -14.32
N ARG A 92 -2.04 2.79 -14.06
CA ARG A 92 -1.08 3.81 -14.54
C ARG A 92 0.07 3.19 -15.31
N GLU A 93 0.51 3.90 -16.34
CA GLU A 93 1.70 3.53 -17.11
C GLU A 93 2.97 3.61 -16.25
N ILE A 94 3.84 2.60 -16.34
CA ILE A 94 5.09 2.53 -15.57
C ILE A 94 6.28 2.67 -16.52
N THR A 95 7.10 3.70 -16.29
CA THR A 95 8.38 3.89 -16.99
C THR A 95 9.52 3.45 -16.10
N LEU A 96 10.39 2.57 -16.60
CA LEU A 96 11.53 2.06 -15.83
C LEU A 96 12.71 3.03 -15.81
N HIS A 97 13.28 3.18 -14.61
CA HIS A 97 14.56 3.85 -14.37
C HIS A 97 15.71 2.87 -14.59
N HIS A 98 16.61 3.21 -15.50
CA HIS A 98 17.76 2.36 -15.87
C HIS A 98 18.96 2.52 -14.93
N ASN A 99 18.88 3.40 -13.93
CA ASN A 99 20.03 3.77 -13.11
C ASN A 99 19.66 3.81 -11.62
N GLN A 100 19.49 2.63 -11.04
CA GLN A 100 19.34 2.49 -9.59
C GLN A 100 20.72 2.66 -8.95
N THR A 101 20.98 3.84 -8.41
CA THR A 101 22.16 4.03 -7.55
C THR A 101 21.72 3.74 -6.14
N LEU A 102 22.40 2.83 -5.43
CA LEU A 102 22.18 2.67 -4.00
C LEU A 102 22.44 4.01 -3.34
N GLU A 103 21.41 4.57 -2.72
CA GLU A 103 21.50 5.84 -2.02
C GLU A 103 22.52 5.71 -0.88
N PRO A 104 23.60 6.49 -0.88
CA PRO A 104 24.53 6.47 0.24
C PRO A 104 23.78 6.91 1.50
N LEU A 105 24.31 6.54 2.68
CA LEU A 105 23.88 7.09 3.97
C LEU A 105 24.19 8.60 4.01
N LEU A 106 23.37 9.38 3.33
CA LEU A 106 23.48 10.82 3.15
C LEU A 106 22.65 11.52 4.21
N ARG A 107 23.18 12.64 4.70
CA ARG A 107 22.35 13.62 5.40
C ARG A 107 21.63 14.43 4.35
N TYR A 108 20.30 14.31 4.34
CA TYR A 108 19.45 15.17 3.56
C TYR A 108 19.13 16.45 4.33
N GLN A 109 19.07 17.56 3.62
CA GLN A 109 18.60 18.83 4.15
C GLN A 109 17.40 19.28 3.31
N THR A 110 16.25 19.39 3.96
CA THR A 110 15.03 19.94 3.38
C THR A 110 14.28 20.72 4.45
N ASP A 111 13.50 21.71 4.05
CA ASP A 111 12.70 22.53 4.94
C ASP A 111 11.37 21.86 5.31
N THR A 112 10.97 20.79 4.61
CA THR A 112 9.66 20.14 4.83
C THR A 112 9.76 18.62 4.66
N VAL A 113 9.27 17.89 5.66
CA VAL A 113 9.26 16.43 5.67
C VAL A 113 7.87 15.93 6.06
N ALA A 114 7.38 14.93 5.32
CA ALA A 114 6.23 14.10 5.69
C ALA A 114 6.74 12.69 6.00
N VAL A 115 6.24 12.08 7.07
CA VAL A 115 6.68 10.76 7.54
C VAL A 115 5.48 9.86 7.76
N ILE A 116 5.49 8.67 7.16
CA ILE A 116 4.46 7.63 7.30
C ILE A 116 5.12 6.25 7.50
N SER A 117 4.37 5.26 7.94
CA SER A 117 4.82 3.88 8.19
C SER A 117 3.64 2.92 8.18
N ASP A 118 3.91 1.61 8.14
CA ASP A 118 2.94 0.52 8.39
C ASP A 118 1.70 0.60 7.47
N ILE A 119 1.96 0.76 6.16
CA ILE A 119 0.90 0.93 5.15
C ILE A 119 0.17 -0.39 4.92
N HIS A 120 0.86 -1.53 5.00
CA HIS A 120 0.27 -2.88 4.95
C HIS A 120 -0.80 -3.06 3.86
N GLY A 121 -0.45 -2.76 2.61
CA GLY A 121 -1.35 -2.93 1.46
C GLY A 121 -2.56 -1.97 1.42
N GLN A 122 -2.68 -0.98 2.31
CA GLN A 122 -3.81 -0.04 2.36
C GLN A 122 -3.68 1.13 1.37
N TYR A 123 -3.58 0.84 0.08
CA TYR A 123 -3.34 1.84 -0.98
C TYR A 123 -4.31 3.02 -0.96
N ASP A 124 -5.61 2.76 -0.84
CA ASP A 124 -6.63 3.82 -0.86
C ASP A 124 -6.55 4.73 0.37
N LEU A 125 -6.14 4.18 1.52
CA LEU A 125 -5.93 4.95 2.74
C LEU A 125 -4.68 5.83 2.62
N MET A 126 -3.57 5.25 2.13
CA MET A 126 -2.34 6.00 1.84
C MET A 126 -2.61 7.15 0.88
N LYS A 127 -3.35 6.90 -0.21
CA LYS A 127 -3.72 7.94 -1.20
C LYS A 127 -4.53 9.07 -0.58
N LYS A 128 -5.53 8.74 0.26
CA LYS A 128 -6.32 9.74 1.00
C LYS A 128 -5.44 10.56 1.96
N LEU A 129 -4.58 9.89 2.73
CA LEU A 129 -3.68 10.54 3.68
C LEU A 129 -2.73 11.52 2.98
N LEU A 130 -2.03 11.06 1.95
CA LEU A 130 -1.07 11.90 1.21
C LEU A 130 -1.76 13.06 0.49
N SER A 131 -2.97 12.85 -0.04
CA SER A 131 -3.74 13.92 -0.69
C SER A 131 -4.22 14.97 0.31
N ALA A 132 -4.70 14.56 1.49
CA ALA A 132 -5.15 15.47 2.55
C ALA A 132 -4.04 16.39 3.07
N HIS A 133 -2.78 15.96 2.96
CA HIS A 133 -1.59 16.74 3.35
C HIS A 133 -0.86 17.37 2.16
N ALA A 134 -1.46 17.37 0.96
CA ALA A 134 -0.89 17.94 -0.27
C ALA A 134 0.50 17.38 -0.64
N VAL A 135 0.84 16.17 -0.18
CA VAL A 135 2.03 15.44 -0.65
C VAL A 135 1.82 15.01 -2.10
N VAL A 136 0.58 14.64 -2.44
CA VAL A 136 0.14 14.35 -3.81
C VAL A 136 -1.09 15.17 -4.18
N ASN A 137 -1.23 15.47 -5.47
CA ASN A 137 -2.37 16.19 -6.02
C ASN A 137 -3.57 15.26 -6.29
N ALA A 138 -4.64 15.82 -6.88
CA ALA A 138 -5.88 15.09 -7.19
C ALA A 138 -5.66 13.89 -8.14
N ASP A 139 -4.64 13.95 -9.00
CA ASP A 139 -4.27 12.89 -9.94
C ASP A 139 -3.30 11.87 -9.32
N ALA A 140 -3.05 11.95 -8.01
CA ALA A 140 -2.07 11.14 -7.28
C ALA A 140 -0.63 11.31 -7.81
N ASN A 141 -0.30 12.49 -8.30
CA ASN A 141 1.06 12.88 -8.65
C ASN A 141 1.70 13.70 -7.55
N TRP A 142 3.02 13.64 -7.43
CA TRP A 142 3.81 14.45 -6.50
C TRP A 142 3.42 15.93 -6.56
N SER A 143 3.14 16.51 -5.40
CA SER A 143 2.85 17.93 -5.23
C SER A 143 3.58 18.55 -4.05
N PHE A 144 4.57 17.84 -3.49
CA PHE A 144 5.26 18.26 -2.28
C PHE A 144 6.53 19.10 -2.55
N GLY A 145 6.71 19.59 -3.78
CA GLY A 145 7.85 20.44 -4.17
C GLY A 145 9.19 19.80 -3.85
N GLN A 146 10.04 20.55 -3.15
CA GLN A 146 11.36 20.09 -2.65
C GLN A 146 11.27 19.38 -1.28
N GLY A 147 10.06 19.09 -0.80
CA GLY A 147 9.83 18.36 0.44
C GLY A 147 10.22 16.89 0.31
N HIS A 148 10.39 16.22 1.45
CA HIS A 148 10.74 14.81 1.48
C HIS A 148 9.60 13.97 2.06
N LEU A 149 9.22 12.89 1.38
CA LEU A 149 8.36 11.85 1.93
C LEU A 149 9.24 10.71 2.47
N VAL A 150 9.08 10.34 3.73
CA VAL A 150 9.78 9.21 4.35
C VAL A 150 8.75 8.13 4.71
N VAL A 151 8.92 6.94 4.15
CA VAL A 151 8.15 5.73 4.48
C VAL A 151 9.04 4.83 5.33
N ILE A 152 8.68 4.63 6.60
CA ILE A 152 9.47 3.85 7.57
C ILE A 152 9.11 2.35 7.50
N GLY A 153 9.06 1.79 6.30
CA GLY A 153 8.82 0.36 6.08
C GLY A 153 7.39 -0.11 6.32
N ASP A 154 7.23 -1.43 6.31
CA ASP A 154 5.97 -2.18 6.45
C ASP A 154 4.90 -1.75 5.44
N VAL A 155 5.31 -1.65 4.18
CA VAL A 155 4.43 -1.48 3.02
C VAL A 155 3.72 -2.79 2.67
N MET A 156 4.44 -3.91 2.82
CA MET A 156 3.96 -5.24 2.44
C MET A 156 3.00 -5.86 3.49
N ASP A 157 2.40 -6.99 3.12
CA ASP A 157 1.48 -7.81 3.91
C ASP A 157 0.11 -7.19 4.28
N ARG A 158 -0.80 -8.09 4.70
CA ARG A 158 -2.16 -7.87 5.26
C ARG A 158 -3.20 -7.29 4.29
N GLY A 159 -2.90 -6.19 3.62
CA GLY A 159 -3.79 -5.56 2.65
C GLY A 159 -3.72 -6.22 1.28
N ASP A 160 -4.67 -5.84 0.42
CA ASP A 160 -4.88 -6.44 -0.90
C ASP A 160 -4.24 -5.64 -2.05
N LYS A 161 -3.64 -4.47 -1.77
CA LYS A 161 -3.08 -3.56 -2.79
C LYS A 161 -1.61 -3.23 -2.60
N VAL A 162 -0.80 -4.24 -2.27
CA VAL A 162 0.65 -4.07 -2.06
C VAL A 162 1.34 -3.67 -3.37
N THR A 163 1.04 -4.37 -4.46
CA THR A 163 1.65 -4.12 -5.78
C THR A 163 1.41 -2.69 -6.26
N GLU A 164 0.21 -2.16 -6.05
CA GLU A 164 -0.16 -0.79 -6.42
C GLU A 164 0.61 0.24 -5.59
N ILE A 165 0.84 0.00 -4.29
CA ILE A 165 1.66 0.89 -3.48
C ILE A 165 3.11 0.89 -3.97
N LEU A 166 3.67 -0.29 -4.26
CA LEU A 166 5.06 -0.38 -4.73
C LEU A 166 5.25 0.36 -6.06
N TRP A 167 4.36 0.18 -7.03
CA TRP A 167 4.43 0.94 -8.29
C TRP A 167 4.15 2.42 -8.12
N TRP A 168 3.27 2.78 -7.19
CA TRP A 168 2.98 4.19 -6.95
C TRP A 168 4.13 4.91 -6.24
N LEU A 169 4.76 4.28 -5.24
CA LEU A 169 5.98 4.78 -4.61
C LEU A 169 7.12 4.88 -5.63
N TYR A 170 7.29 3.87 -6.48
CA TYR A 170 8.25 3.87 -7.57
C TYR A 170 8.05 5.07 -8.52
N GLN A 171 6.81 5.44 -8.83
CA GLN A 171 6.51 6.62 -9.64
C GLN A 171 6.70 7.93 -8.87
N LEU A 172 6.29 7.99 -7.60
CA LEU A 172 6.44 9.18 -6.77
C LEU A 172 7.90 9.53 -6.54
N GLU A 173 8.79 8.54 -6.44
CA GLU A 173 10.24 8.75 -6.37
C GLU A 173 10.74 9.57 -7.57
N GLN A 174 10.41 9.16 -8.79
CA GLN A 174 10.80 9.86 -10.04
C GLN A 174 10.26 11.29 -10.07
N GLN A 175 8.99 11.46 -9.67
CA GLN A 175 8.34 12.76 -9.69
C GLN A 175 8.89 13.70 -8.63
N ALA A 176 9.24 13.16 -7.45
CA ALA A 176 9.87 13.90 -6.38
C ALA A 176 11.25 14.38 -6.81
N GLU A 177 12.08 13.49 -7.35
CA GLU A 177 13.41 13.83 -7.87
C GLU A 177 13.35 14.93 -8.94
N ALA A 178 12.42 14.81 -9.90
CA ALA A 178 12.20 15.81 -10.93
C ALA A 178 11.80 17.19 -10.38
N ALA A 179 11.15 17.23 -9.21
CA ALA A 179 10.76 18.46 -8.50
C ALA A 179 11.81 18.95 -7.50
N GLY A 180 12.95 18.27 -7.37
CA GLY A 180 13.99 18.55 -6.37
C GLY A 180 13.63 18.10 -4.95
N GLY A 181 12.56 17.32 -4.79
CA GLY A 181 12.20 16.63 -3.56
C GLY A 181 12.75 15.21 -3.53
N LYS A 182 12.28 14.40 -2.59
CA LYS A 182 12.70 13.00 -2.49
C LYS A 182 11.67 12.09 -1.81
N VAL A 183 11.60 10.84 -2.25
CA VAL A 183 10.96 9.74 -1.51
C VAL A 183 12.06 8.89 -0.87
N HIS A 184 11.90 8.57 0.42
CA HIS A 184 12.80 7.69 1.15
C HIS A 184 11.98 6.48 1.60
N LEU A 185 12.19 5.34 0.97
CA LEU A 185 11.60 4.08 1.42
C LEU A 185 12.64 3.32 2.25
N LEU A 186 12.37 3.18 3.54
CA LEU A 186 13.16 2.35 4.44
C LEU A 186 12.56 0.94 4.50
N LEU A 187 13.40 -0.04 4.82
CA LEU A 187 12.98 -1.43 5.00
C LEU A 187 12.52 -1.62 6.45
N GLY A 188 11.28 -2.08 6.61
CA GLY A 188 10.72 -2.61 7.84
C GLY A 188 10.97 -4.11 7.95
N ASN A 189 10.18 -4.79 8.78
CA ASN A 189 10.35 -6.23 8.98
C ASN A 189 9.46 -7.09 8.08
N HIS A 190 8.59 -6.47 7.29
CA HIS A 190 7.70 -7.13 6.33
C HIS A 190 8.18 -7.05 4.86
N GLU A 191 9.26 -6.30 4.58
CA GLU A 191 9.89 -6.20 3.25
C GLU A 191 10.83 -7.36 2.92
#